data_AF-A0A0D1EJU5-F1
#
_entry.id   AF-A0A0D1EJU5-F1
#
_cell.length_a   1.000
_cell.length_b   1.000
_cell.length_c   1.000
_cell.angle_alpha   90.00
_cell.angle_beta   90.00
_cell.angle_gamma   90.00
#
_symmetry.space_group_name_H-M   'P 1'
#
loop_
_entity.id
_entity.type
_entity.pdbx_description
1 polymer ?
#
loop_
_entity_poly.entity_id
_entity_poly.type
_entity_poly.pdbx_seq_one_letter_code
_entity_poly.pdbx_strand_id
1 'polypeptide(L)'
;MSATNTETTYGWVERAFHWAIALLIPTAAVLGGVAYDWPYDTDAALATKATLFSAHKTVGLAVFFIALARIVWAITQPRPQPLHPDRRAETFVAGLVHWVLYGSLVLVPLTGWIHHATSEGFAPIWWPFGQSLPFFPKDPALSATFATLHITFKWVLIGALVLHIVGTIKHAVIDKDSTFARMWRGSDPGPLPASGRHTAPAIAALAVWGAALGVGLTVTSDQAPAAAAVQLEQAASDWVVQEGTLSIDVVQMGASVTGTFEDWTAVIAFDEAPRDDGTFGEVEVTVAIGSLTLGSVTSQATGAEFLDAGAFPTATFAATIQPGEATDYVADGTLTLRGVEMPLRLPFDLTLDGDTATVTGNTAVERLDFGVGTAYPDASNVGLTVDIAVALTATRAP
;
A
#
# COMPACT_ATOMS: atom_id res chain seq x y z
N MET A 1 -1.24 39.54 21.94
CA MET A 1 -1.28 39.27 20.48
C MET A 1 -2.71 38.96 20.08
N SER A 2 -3.22 39.51 18.98
CA SER A 2 -4.58 39.18 18.49
C SER A 2 -4.65 37.70 18.08
N ALA A 3 -5.73 37.01 18.44
CA ALA A 3 -6.00 35.64 18.00
C ALA A 3 -6.40 35.59 16.52
N THR A 4 -7.17 36.57 16.08
CA THR A 4 -7.75 36.67 14.74
C THR A 4 -6.89 37.51 13.80
N ASN A 5 -7.08 37.30 12.50
CA ASN A 5 -6.42 38.09 11.46
C ASN A 5 -7.08 39.48 11.31
N THR A 6 -6.33 40.40 10.72
CA THR A 6 -6.84 41.67 10.18
C THR A 6 -6.58 41.74 8.67
N GLU A 7 -7.01 42.81 8.01
CA GLU A 7 -6.66 43.07 6.61
C GLU A 7 -5.13 43.25 6.39
N THR A 8 -4.35 43.49 7.45
CA THR A 8 -2.90 43.73 7.34
C THR A 8 -2.05 42.68 8.07
N THR A 9 -2.57 42.01 9.10
CA THR A 9 -1.79 41.12 9.98
C THR A 9 -2.39 39.72 10.16
N TYR A 10 -1.52 38.74 10.36
CA TYR A 10 -1.92 37.39 10.77
C TYR A 10 -2.03 37.30 12.30
N GLY A 11 -3.16 36.78 12.78
CA GLY A 11 -3.39 36.45 14.19
C GLY A 11 -2.44 35.35 14.67
N TRP A 12 -2.28 35.20 15.99
CA TRP A 12 -1.37 34.18 16.53
C TRP A 12 -1.85 32.75 16.26
N VAL A 13 -3.17 32.52 16.14
CA VAL A 13 -3.74 31.18 15.87
C VAL A 13 -3.36 30.69 14.48
N GLU A 14 -3.52 31.53 13.45
CA GLU A 14 -3.13 31.20 12.06
C GLU A 14 -1.63 30.91 11.96
N ARG A 15 -0.81 31.72 12.65
CA ARG A 15 0.65 31.53 12.69
C ARG A 15 1.02 30.23 13.40
N ALA A 16 0.36 29.90 14.51
CA ALA A 16 0.61 28.64 15.22
C ALA A 16 0.31 27.44 14.32
N PHE A 17 -0.84 27.43 13.62
CA PHE A 17 -1.15 26.40 12.64
C PHE A 17 -0.12 26.31 11.52
N HIS A 18 0.26 27.46 10.93
CA HIS A 18 1.26 27.52 9.88
C HIS A 18 2.58 26.89 10.33
N TRP A 19 3.14 27.33 11.47
CA TRP A 19 4.44 26.87 11.95
C TRP A 19 4.43 25.42 12.45
N ALA A 20 3.32 24.95 13.02
CA ALA A 20 3.13 23.53 13.34
C ALA A 20 3.21 22.68 12.05
N ILE A 21 2.46 23.04 11.02
CA ILE A 21 2.49 22.33 9.73
C ILE A 21 3.87 22.44 9.06
N ALA A 22 4.50 23.62 9.10
CA ALA A 22 5.81 23.85 8.51
C ALA A 22 6.93 23.01 9.17
N LEU A 23 6.74 22.60 10.43
CA LEU A 23 7.64 21.65 11.12
C LEU A 23 7.29 20.19 10.80
N LEU A 24 6.00 19.85 10.81
CA LEU A 24 5.54 18.48 10.66
C LEU A 24 5.71 17.95 9.23
N ILE A 25 5.52 18.78 8.20
CA ILE A 25 5.68 18.34 6.79
C ILE A 25 7.11 17.86 6.50
N PRO A 26 8.18 18.64 6.77
CA PRO A 26 9.56 18.16 6.60
C PRO A 26 9.86 16.92 7.44
N THR A 27 9.33 16.85 8.66
CA THR A 27 9.49 15.68 9.54
C THR A 27 8.90 14.43 8.90
N ALA A 28 7.65 14.50 8.43
CA ALA A 28 7.01 13.40 7.70
C ALA A 28 7.77 13.05 6.42
N ALA A 29 8.22 14.04 5.65
CA ALA A 29 8.94 13.82 4.40
C ALA A 29 10.27 13.08 4.63
N VAL A 30 11.04 13.45 5.66
CA VAL A 30 12.28 12.77 6.04
C VAL A 30 11.99 11.35 6.52
N LEU A 31 11.03 11.17 7.42
CA LEU A 31 10.65 9.83 7.91
C LEU A 31 10.24 8.90 6.76
N GLY A 32 9.38 9.38 5.85
CA GLY A 32 8.91 8.60 4.71
C GLY A 32 10.00 8.29 3.69
N GLY A 33 10.87 9.26 3.40
CA GLY A 33 12.01 9.06 2.49
C GLY A 33 13.02 8.07 3.04
N VAL A 34 13.44 8.24 4.31
CA VAL A 34 14.35 7.31 4.98
C VAL A 34 13.73 5.92 5.09
N ALA A 35 12.44 5.81 5.43
CA ALA A 35 11.75 4.53 5.50
C ALA A 35 11.70 3.83 4.13
N TYR A 36 11.43 4.57 3.05
CA TYR A 36 11.35 4.03 1.71
C TYR A 36 12.67 3.34 1.29
N ASP A 37 13.80 4.03 1.50
CA ASP A 37 15.13 3.54 1.15
C ASP A 37 15.73 2.60 2.22
N TRP A 38 15.09 2.44 3.39
CA TRP A 38 15.61 1.58 4.46
C TRP A 38 15.65 0.11 4.02
N PRO A 39 16.72 -0.64 4.34
CA PRO A 39 16.80 -2.06 4.01
C PRO A 39 15.74 -2.90 4.73
N TYR A 40 15.48 -4.07 4.18
CA TYR A 40 14.60 -5.11 4.73
C TYR A 40 15.19 -6.49 4.42
N ASP A 41 16.51 -6.56 4.33
CA ASP A 41 17.27 -7.79 4.11
C ASP A 41 17.41 -8.63 5.40
N THR A 42 17.03 -8.09 6.55
CA THR A 42 17.02 -8.79 7.85
C THR A 42 15.78 -8.43 8.65
N ASP A 43 15.41 -9.28 9.60
CA ASP A 43 14.29 -9.05 10.53
C ASP A 43 14.41 -7.70 11.29
N ALA A 44 15.59 -7.42 11.84
CA ALA A 44 15.87 -6.16 12.54
C ALA A 44 15.77 -4.93 11.62
N ALA A 45 16.20 -5.05 10.37
CA ALA A 45 16.06 -3.98 9.38
C ALA A 45 14.59 -3.74 9.03
N LEU A 46 13.80 -4.80 8.83
CA LEU A 46 12.36 -4.71 8.59
C LEU A 46 11.64 -4.04 9.77
N ALA A 47 11.95 -4.40 11.00
CA ALA A 47 11.35 -3.79 12.20
C ALA A 47 11.64 -2.27 12.26
N THR A 48 12.85 -1.86 11.90
CA THR A 48 13.23 -0.44 11.83
C THR A 48 12.48 0.28 10.71
N LYS A 49 12.40 -0.33 9.52
CA LYS A 49 11.63 0.19 8.38
C LYS A 49 10.17 0.41 8.76
N ALA A 50 9.56 -0.57 9.41
CA ALA A 50 8.18 -0.49 9.86
C ALA A 50 7.97 0.61 10.91
N THR A 51 8.91 0.76 11.86
CA THR A 51 8.86 1.84 12.86
C THR A 51 8.91 3.23 12.20
N LEU A 52 9.79 3.42 11.21
CA LEU A 52 9.89 4.69 10.47
C LEU A 52 8.60 4.99 9.69
N PHE A 53 8.01 3.98 9.05
CA PHE A 53 6.71 4.13 8.36
C PHE A 53 5.56 4.39 9.33
N SER A 54 5.50 3.73 10.48
CA SER A 54 4.50 4.00 11.53
C SER A 54 4.60 5.44 12.02
N ALA A 55 5.82 5.93 12.26
CA ALA A 55 6.05 7.33 12.61
C ALA A 55 5.62 8.28 11.49
N HIS A 56 6.02 8.01 10.23
CA HIS A 56 5.63 8.78 9.06
C HIS A 56 4.11 8.89 8.92
N LYS A 57 3.39 7.76 8.97
CA LYS A 57 1.92 7.71 8.84
C LYS A 57 1.24 8.49 9.98
N THR A 58 1.72 8.32 11.21
CA THR A 58 1.20 9.00 12.40
C THR A 58 1.38 10.52 12.31
N VAL A 59 2.57 10.99 11.93
CA VAL A 59 2.85 12.41 11.70
C VAL A 59 2.03 12.95 10.51
N GLY A 60 1.87 12.16 9.45
CA GLY A 60 1.05 12.51 8.29
C GLY A 60 -0.43 12.74 8.64
N LEU A 61 -1.02 11.87 9.47
CA LEU A 61 -2.38 12.07 9.99
C LEU A 61 -2.46 13.31 10.90
N ALA A 62 -1.45 13.56 11.73
CA ALA A 62 -1.39 14.79 12.53
C ALA A 62 -1.41 16.04 11.65
N VAL A 63 -0.61 16.06 10.57
CA VAL A 63 -0.64 17.14 9.56
C VAL A 63 -2.03 17.29 8.97
N PHE A 64 -2.69 16.20 8.58
CA PHE A 64 -4.02 16.22 7.99
C PHE A 64 -5.05 16.90 8.90
N PHE A 65 -5.18 16.47 10.16
CA PHE A 65 -6.18 17.05 11.06
C PHE A 65 -5.84 18.49 11.46
N ILE A 66 -4.57 18.81 11.68
CA ILE A 66 -4.13 20.20 11.94
C ILE A 66 -4.41 21.08 10.71
N ALA A 67 -4.21 20.56 9.50
CA ALA A 67 -4.53 21.27 8.27
C ALA A 67 -6.03 21.49 8.08
N LEU A 68 -6.88 20.51 8.40
CA LEU A 68 -8.33 20.70 8.37
C LEU A 68 -8.75 21.80 9.36
N ALA A 69 -8.22 21.77 10.59
CA ALA A 69 -8.46 22.81 11.58
C ALA A 69 -7.97 24.18 11.09
N ARG A 70 -6.79 24.24 10.47
CA ARG A 70 -6.24 25.45 9.86
C ARG A 70 -7.14 25.97 8.73
N ILE A 71 -7.60 25.10 7.84
CA ILE A 71 -8.47 25.48 6.72
C ILE A 71 -9.76 26.06 7.28
N VAL A 72 -10.46 25.35 8.18
CA VAL A 72 -11.68 25.81 8.84
C VAL A 72 -11.47 27.17 9.53
N TRP A 73 -10.36 27.34 10.25
CA TRP A 73 -10.00 28.62 10.82
C TRP A 73 -9.86 29.69 9.74
N ALA A 74 -9.03 29.47 8.72
CA ALA A 74 -8.74 30.43 7.66
C ALA A 74 -9.97 30.89 6.85
N ILE A 75 -11.00 30.06 6.69
CA ILE A 75 -12.25 30.46 6.01
C ILE A 75 -13.06 31.48 6.84
N THR A 76 -12.92 31.46 8.16
CA THR A 76 -13.61 32.40 9.08
C THR A 76 -12.86 33.70 9.29
N GLN A 77 -11.61 33.79 8.83
CA GLN A 77 -10.75 34.94 9.09
C GLN A 77 -10.68 35.91 7.91
N PRO A 78 -10.51 37.22 8.18
CA PRO A 78 -10.04 38.16 7.16
C PRO A 78 -8.73 37.65 6.54
N ARG A 79 -8.59 37.80 5.23
CA ARG A 79 -7.36 37.44 4.53
C ARG A 79 -6.47 38.68 4.44
N PRO A 80 -5.28 38.68 5.07
CA PRO A 80 -4.40 39.83 4.99
C PRO A 80 -4.02 40.14 3.53
N GLN A 81 -4.06 41.41 3.13
CA GLN A 81 -3.85 41.82 1.76
C GLN A 81 -2.39 41.60 1.31
N PRO A 82 -2.14 41.41 0.00
CA PRO A 82 -0.80 41.40 -0.57
C PRO A 82 -0.08 42.73 -0.34
N LEU A 83 1.23 42.70 -0.12
CA LEU A 83 2.03 43.93 0.04
C LEU A 83 2.22 44.70 -1.29
N HIS A 84 2.26 43.97 -2.40
CA HIS A 84 2.56 44.50 -3.73
C HIS A 84 1.52 44.03 -4.77
N PRO A 85 0.24 44.45 -4.65
CA PRO A 85 -0.83 44.00 -5.56
C PRO A 85 -0.65 44.48 -7.01
N ASP A 86 0.18 45.49 -7.23
CA ASP A 86 0.61 45.98 -8.54
C ASP A 86 1.50 44.96 -9.29
N ARG A 87 2.24 44.12 -8.56
CA ARG A 87 3.06 43.03 -9.13
C ARG A 87 2.21 41.82 -9.47
N ARG A 88 1.42 41.94 -10.55
CA ARG A 88 0.37 40.98 -10.92
C ARG A 88 0.86 39.53 -11.07
N ALA A 89 1.99 39.32 -11.74
CA ALA A 89 2.54 37.98 -11.96
C ALA A 89 2.99 37.33 -10.65
N GLU A 90 3.71 38.08 -9.80
CA GLU A 90 4.15 37.63 -8.49
C GLU A 90 2.97 37.31 -7.57
N THR A 91 1.97 38.21 -7.53
CA THR A 91 0.73 38.00 -6.76
C THR A 91 -0.06 36.78 -7.25
N PHE A 92 -0.11 36.56 -8.57
CA PHE A 92 -0.74 35.37 -9.16
C PHE A 92 -0.02 34.08 -8.74
N VAL A 93 1.31 34.03 -8.88
CA VAL A 93 2.12 32.86 -8.53
C VAL A 93 2.04 32.57 -7.03
N ALA A 94 2.11 33.60 -6.18
CA ALA A 94 1.93 33.44 -4.74
C ALA A 94 0.54 32.85 -4.40
N GLY A 95 -0.51 33.35 -5.05
CA GLY A 95 -1.86 32.79 -4.92
C GLY A 95 -1.94 31.33 -5.37
N LEU A 96 -1.33 30.99 -6.51
CA LEU A 96 -1.33 29.64 -7.07
C LEU A 96 -0.61 28.67 -6.12
N VAL A 97 0.59 29.02 -5.69
CA VAL A 97 1.39 28.23 -4.75
C VAL A 97 0.61 28.00 -3.45
N HIS A 98 -0.03 29.03 -2.88
CA HIS A 98 -0.84 28.85 -1.68
C HIS A 98 -2.01 27.89 -1.90
N TRP A 99 -2.74 27.99 -3.02
CA TRP A 99 -3.84 27.08 -3.32
C TRP A 99 -3.38 25.65 -3.57
N VAL A 100 -2.25 25.46 -4.27
CA VAL A 100 -1.63 24.14 -4.45
C VAL A 100 -1.18 23.58 -3.10
N LEU A 101 -0.58 24.38 -2.22
CA LEU A 101 -0.22 23.95 -0.87
C LEU A 101 -1.47 23.57 -0.06
N TYR A 102 -2.54 24.37 -0.08
CA TYR A 102 -3.80 24.01 0.60
C TYR A 102 -4.38 22.68 0.11
N GLY A 103 -4.37 22.43 -1.20
CA GLY A 103 -4.74 21.12 -1.74
C GLY A 103 -3.81 20.01 -1.25
N SER A 104 -2.50 20.27 -1.21
CA SER A 104 -1.49 19.30 -0.77
C SER A 104 -1.66 18.87 0.68
N LEU A 105 -2.06 19.82 1.56
CA LEU A 105 -2.32 19.54 2.97
C LEU A 105 -3.42 18.51 3.21
N VAL A 106 -4.31 18.33 2.23
CA VAL A 106 -5.43 17.38 2.29
C VAL A 106 -5.12 16.16 1.43
N LEU A 107 -4.81 16.36 0.15
CA LEU A 107 -4.72 15.28 -0.83
C LEU A 107 -3.57 14.31 -0.55
N VAL A 108 -2.39 14.80 -0.18
CA VAL A 108 -1.22 13.94 0.09
C VAL A 108 -1.49 12.99 1.28
N PRO A 109 -1.79 13.46 2.50
CA PRO A 109 -2.05 12.55 3.59
C PRO A 109 -3.32 11.72 3.41
N LEU A 110 -4.36 12.24 2.74
CA LEU A 110 -5.58 11.47 2.48
C LEU A 110 -5.31 10.27 1.56
N THR A 111 -4.57 10.44 0.47
CA THR A 111 -4.22 9.30 -0.39
C THR A 111 -3.31 8.30 0.30
N GLY A 112 -2.38 8.77 1.14
CA GLY A 112 -1.54 7.88 1.97
C GLY A 112 -2.35 7.12 3.03
N TRP A 113 -3.36 7.76 3.61
CA TRP A 113 -4.24 7.13 4.58
C TRP A 113 -5.15 6.07 3.93
N ILE A 114 -5.69 6.36 2.75
CA ILE A 114 -6.47 5.38 1.97
C ILE A 114 -5.58 4.19 1.58
N HIS A 115 -4.36 4.44 1.09
CA HIS A 115 -3.39 3.37 0.80
C HIS A 115 -3.17 2.45 2.01
N HIS A 116 -2.98 3.02 3.21
CA HIS A 116 -2.87 2.23 4.44
C HIS A 116 -4.15 1.45 4.75
N ALA A 117 -5.32 2.10 4.65
CA ALA A 117 -6.60 1.49 4.96
C ALA A 117 -6.93 0.29 4.06
N THR A 118 -6.48 0.31 2.80
CA THR A 118 -6.70 -0.77 1.82
C THR A 118 -5.56 -1.79 1.77
N SER A 119 -4.44 -1.55 2.49
CA SER A 119 -3.31 -2.47 2.64
C SER A 119 -3.44 -3.40 3.86
N GLU A 120 -2.68 -4.49 3.88
CA GLU A 120 -2.61 -5.42 5.03
C GLU A 120 -1.22 -5.45 5.68
N GLY A 121 -1.19 -5.79 6.98
CA GLY A 121 -0.01 -6.32 7.67
C GLY A 121 1.12 -5.36 8.06
N PHE A 122 1.23 -4.17 7.46
CA PHE A 122 2.48 -3.39 7.55
C PHE A 122 2.38 -2.01 8.22
N ALA A 123 3.29 -1.77 9.19
CA ALA A 123 3.56 -0.49 9.85
C ALA A 123 2.28 0.24 10.35
N PRO A 124 1.74 -0.14 11.52
CA PRO A 124 0.48 0.41 12.01
C PRO A 124 0.58 1.90 12.36
N ILE A 125 -0.53 2.62 12.23
CA ILE A 125 -0.65 3.99 12.77
C ILE A 125 -0.70 3.92 14.30
N TRP A 126 0.03 4.78 15.01
CA TRP A 126 0.09 4.77 16.48
C TRP A 126 -1.01 5.58 17.17
N TRP A 127 -2.16 5.67 16.51
CA TRP A 127 -3.38 6.27 17.05
C TRP A 127 -4.43 5.16 17.24
N PRO A 128 -5.38 5.34 18.17
CA PRO A 128 -6.42 4.34 18.41
C PRO A 128 -7.47 4.26 17.28
N PHE A 129 -7.30 5.03 16.21
CA PHE A 129 -8.17 5.06 15.04
C PHE A 129 -7.34 5.22 13.75
N GLY A 130 -7.98 4.94 12.62
CA GLY A 130 -7.40 5.16 11.30
C GLY A 130 -6.71 3.96 10.65
N GLN A 131 -6.77 2.77 11.25
CA GLN A 131 -6.29 1.53 10.59
C GLN A 131 -7.15 1.13 9.38
N SER A 132 -8.44 1.48 9.43
CA SER A 132 -9.40 1.21 8.36
C SER A 132 -10.27 2.44 8.10
N LEU A 133 -10.90 2.48 6.93
CA LEU A 133 -11.83 3.52 6.52
C LEU A 133 -13.13 2.86 6.04
N PRO A 134 -14.31 3.41 6.37
CA PRO A 134 -15.57 2.96 5.77
C PRO A 134 -15.49 3.04 4.24
N PHE A 135 -16.06 2.04 3.56
CA PHE A 135 -16.12 1.95 2.09
C PHE A 135 -14.78 1.71 1.37
N PHE A 136 -13.68 1.53 2.09
CA PHE A 136 -12.38 1.16 1.53
C PHE A 136 -12.00 -0.25 1.99
N PRO A 137 -12.42 -1.30 1.25
CA PRO A 137 -12.06 -2.68 1.59
C PRO A 137 -10.54 -2.90 1.43
N LYS A 138 -10.06 -4.00 2.02
CA LYS A 138 -8.72 -4.50 1.71
C LYS A 138 -8.69 -4.92 0.24
N ASP A 139 -7.86 -4.26 -0.54
CA ASP A 139 -7.79 -4.44 -1.99
C ASP A 139 -6.38 -4.02 -2.46
N PRO A 140 -5.55 -4.96 -2.93
CA PRO A 140 -4.20 -4.68 -3.41
C PRO A 140 -4.16 -3.68 -4.57
N ALA A 141 -5.08 -3.76 -5.52
CA ALA A 141 -5.12 -2.86 -6.68
C ALA A 141 -5.48 -1.44 -6.24
N LEU A 142 -6.45 -1.30 -5.33
CA LEU A 142 -6.80 -0.02 -4.74
C LEU A 142 -5.64 0.55 -3.92
N SER A 143 -4.97 -0.28 -3.12
CA SER A 143 -3.79 0.10 -2.36
C SER A 143 -2.65 0.61 -3.24
N ALA A 144 -2.33 -0.10 -4.33
CA ALA A 144 -1.32 0.31 -5.30
C ALA A 144 -1.68 1.65 -5.97
N THR A 145 -2.93 1.82 -6.38
CA THR A 145 -3.43 3.09 -6.96
C THR A 145 -3.19 4.27 -6.02
N PHE A 146 -3.59 4.12 -4.75
CA PHE A 146 -3.45 5.20 -3.77
C PHE A 146 -1.99 5.42 -3.33
N ALA A 147 -1.14 4.39 -3.35
CA ALA A 147 0.31 4.56 -3.17
C ALA A 147 0.91 5.45 -4.27
N THR A 148 0.59 5.16 -5.53
CA THR A 148 1.06 5.93 -6.69
C THR A 148 0.54 7.37 -6.67
N LEU A 149 -0.73 7.57 -6.31
CA LEU A 149 -1.29 8.92 -6.11
C LEU A 149 -0.57 9.66 -4.98
N HIS A 150 -0.30 9.00 -3.85
CA HIS A 150 0.45 9.60 -2.74
C HIS A 150 1.84 10.07 -3.17
N ILE A 151 2.59 9.23 -3.89
CA ILE A 151 3.93 9.58 -4.41
C ILE A 151 3.85 10.73 -5.42
N THR A 152 2.87 10.70 -6.33
CA THR A 152 2.66 11.74 -7.35
C THR A 152 2.33 13.08 -6.69
N PHE A 153 1.38 13.09 -5.76
CA PHE A 153 0.96 14.29 -5.04
C PHE A 153 2.06 14.84 -4.12
N LYS A 154 2.90 13.97 -3.54
CA LYS A 154 4.10 14.38 -2.79
C LYS A 154 5.04 15.22 -3.66
N TRP A 155 5.26 14.88 -4.93
CA TRP A 155 6.12 15.68 -5.80
C TRP A 155 5.53 17.06 -6.12
N VAL A 156 4.21 17.15 -6.27
CA VAL A 156 3.50 18.44 -6.39
C VAL A 156 3.69 19.29 -5.13
N LEU A 157 3.53 18.69 -3.94
CA LEU A 157 3.78 19.34 -2.65
C LEU A 157 5.23 19.86 -2.56
N ILE A 158 6.21 19.02 -2.89
CA ILE A 158 7.63 19.41 -2.85
C ILE A 158 7.90 20.60 -3.76
N GLY A 159 7.41 20.57 -5.01
CA GLY A 159 7.56 21.68 -5.95
C GLY A 159 6.94 22.98 -5.43
N ALA A 160 5.72 22.92 -4.90
CA ALA A 160 5.04 24.08 -4.32
C ALA A 160 5.75 24.60 -3.05
N LEU A 161 6.25 23.70 -2.20
CA LEU A 161 6.99 24.04 -0.98
C LEU A 161 8.31 24.74 -1.30
N VAL A 162 9.06 24.25 -2.30
CA VAL A 162 10.29 24.90 -2.77
C VAL A 162 9.99 26.31 -3.27
N LEU A 163 8.98 26.47 -4.13
CA LEU A 163 8.56 27.79 -4.63
C LEU A 163 8.14 28.73 -3.49
N HIS A 164 7.43 28.21 -2.49
CA HIS A 164 7.01 28.97 -1.31
C HIS A 164 8.21 29.47 -0.47
N ILE A 165 9.20 28.60 -0.23
CA ILE A 165 10.40 28.95 0.53
C ILE A 165 11.25 29.95 -0.27
N VAL A 166 11.47 29.71 -1.56
CA VAL A 166 12.21 30.62 -2.45
C VAL A 166 11.54 31.99 -2.51
N GLY A 167 10.21 32.04 -2.64
CA GLY A 167 9.45 33.30 -2.57
C GLY A 167 9.66 34.02 -1.24
N THR A 168 9.58 33.30 -0.12
CA THR A 168 9.85 33.87 1.22
C THR A 168 11.26 34.44 1.33
N ILE A 169 12.28 33.73 0.85
CA ILE A 169 13.68 34.19 0.86
C ILE A 169 13.84 35.43 -0.02
N LYS A 170 13.27 35.43 -1.23
CA LYS A 170 13.27 36.60 -2.13
C LYS A 170 12.69 37.82 -1.41
N HIS A 171 11.51 37.69 -0.81
CA HIS A 171 10.87 38.78 -0.09
C HIS A 171 11.69 39.28 1.10
N ALA A 172 12.31 38.37 1.86
CA ALA A 172 13.09 38.73 3.04
C ALA A 172 14.46 39.35 2.71
N VAL A 173 15.15 38.86 1.66
CA VAL A 173 16.55 39.21 1.38
C VAL A 173 16.67 40.24 0.25
N ILE A 174 15.87 40.11 -0.80
CA ILE A 174 15.93 40.94 -2.01
C ILE A 174 14.96 42.11 -1.88
N ASP A 175 13.65 41.84 -1.73
CA ASP A 175 12.65 42.91 -1.60
C ASP A 175 12.74 43.61 -0.24
N LYS A 176 13.23 42.89 0.78
CA LYS A 176 13.33 43.35 2.17
C LYS A 176 12.00 43.88 2.72
N ASP A 177 10.91 43.22 2.32
CA ASP A 177 9.57 43.57 2.74
C ASP A 177 9.13 42.78 3.98
N SER A 178 7.91 43.06 4.46
CA SER A 178 7.37 42.48 5.69
C SER A 178 6.66 41.14 5.49
N THR A 179 6.72 40.51 4.31
CA THR A 179 6.00 39.25 4.01
C THR A 179 6.32 38.16 5.03
N PHE A 180 7.61 37.92 5.29
CA PHE A 180 8.03 36.96 6.31
C PHE A 180 7.70 37.43 7.74
N ALA A 181 7.95 38.71 8.04
CA ALA A 181 7.72 39.28 9.38
C ALA A 181 6.24 39.18 9.82
N ARG A 182 5.30 39.29 8.87
CA ARG A 182 3.87 39.10 9.09
C ARG A 182 3.52 37.68 9.52
N MET A 183 4.15 36.65 8.94
CA MET A 183 3.91 35.25 9.33
C MET A 183 4.71 34.82 10.56
N TRP A 184 5.91 35.40 10.77
CA TRP A 184 6.74 35.10 11.93
C TRP A 184 6.20 35.78 13.20
N ARG A 185 6.16 37.12 13.21
CA ARG A 185 5.84 37.93 14.40
C ARG A 185 4.44 38.53 14.39
N GLY A 186 3.71 38.45 13.28
CA GLY A 186 2.43 39.15 13.14
C GLY A 186 2.61 40.66 12.98
N SER A 187 3.75 41.08 12.44
CA SER A 187 4.10 42.49 12.26
C SER A 187 3.10 43.20 11.35
N ASP A 188 2.71 44.42 11.71
CA ASP A 188 1.85 45.27 10.88
C ASP A 188 2.69 46.03 9.84
N PRO A 189 2.46 45.83 8.53
CA PRO A 189 3.12 46.61 7.49
C PRO A 189 2.62 48.06 7.42
N GLY A 190 1.56 48.41 8.14
CA GLY A 190 0.85 49.68 7.98
C GLY A 190 -0.19 49.62 6.84
N PRO A 191 -0.68 50.78 6.39
CA PRO A 191 -1.72 50.86 5.36
C PRO A 191 -1.27 50.22 4.04
N LEU A 192 -2.12 49.34 3.49
CA LEU A 192 -1.88 48.67 2.21
C LEU A 192 -2.82 49.20 1.12
N PRO A 193 -2.37 49.25 -0.14
CA PRO A 193 -3.23 49.60 -1.27
C PRO A 193 -4.36 48.57 -1.44
N ALA A 194 -5.56 49.05 -1.77
CA ALA A 194 -6.71 48.19 -1.95
C ALA A 194 -6.46 47.17 -3.07
N SER A 195 -6.71 45.89 -2.77
CA SER A 195 -6.61 44.80 -3.75
C SER A 195 -7.93 44.04 -3.88
N GLY A 196 -8.27 43.67 -5.12
CA GLY A 196 -9.45 42.86 -5.41
C GLY A 196 -9.22 41.38 -5.09
N ARG A 197 -10.30 40.64 -4.82
CA ARG A 197 -10.24 39.17 -4.73
C ARG A 197 -10.13 38.58 -6.14
N HIS A 198 -9.09 37.78 -6.39
CA HIS A 198 -8.89 37.09 -7.66
C HIS A 198 -9.01 35.57 -7.49
N THR A 199 -9.87 34.94 -8.29
CA THR A 199 -10.09 33.48 -8.27
C THR A 199 -9.22 32.72 -9.28
N ALA A 200 -8.59 33.42 -10.23
CA ALA A 200 -7.75 32.80 -11.27
C ALA A 200 -6.66 31.85 -10.71
N PRO A 201 -5.93 32.17 -9.63
CA PRO A 201 -4.95 31.25 -9.07
C PRO A 201 -5.56 29.97 -8.50
N ALA A 202 -6.80 30.03 -8.00
CA ALA A 202 -7.50 28.84 -7.51
C ALA A 202 -7.90 27.92 -8.66
N ILE A 203 -8.39 28.48 -9.77
CA ILE A 203 -8.73 27.71 -10.98
C ILE A 203 -7.47 27.06 -11.56
N ALA A 204 -6.36 27.79 -11.62
CA ALA A 204 -5.08 27.23 -12.06
C ALA A 204 -4.59 26.11 -11.13
N ALA A 205 -4.79 26.22 -9.81
CA ALA A 205 -4.48 25.15 -8.88
C ALA A 205 -5.31 23.89 -9.13
N LEU A 206 -6.60 24.03 -9.47
CA LEU A 206 -7.44 22.89 -9.85
C LEU A 206 -6.92 22.20 -11.11
N ALA A 207 -6.44 22.96 -12.10
CA ALA A 207 -5.82 22.38 -13.29
C ALA A 207 -4.53 21.61 -12.96
N VAL A 208 -3.69 22.13 -12.04
CA VAL A 208 -2.49 21.43 -11.54
C VAL A 208 -2.87 20.10 -10.89
N TRP A 209 -3.90 20.09 -10.02
CA TRP A 209 -4.36 18.86 -9.37
C TRP A 209 -5.02 17.88 -10.33
N GLY A 210 -5.79 18.37 -11.31
CA GLY A 210 -6.36 17.53 -12.35
C GLY A 210 -5.29 16.84 -13.20
N ALA A 211 -4.23 17.58 -13.56
CA ALA A 211 -3.08 17.02 -14.27
C ALA A 211 -2.33 15.99 -13.41
N ALA A 212 -2.07 16.30 -12.13
CA ALA A 212 -1.40 15.38 -11.21
C ALA A 212 -2.21 14.09 -10.99
N LEU A 213 -3.54 14.19 -10.90
CA LEU A 213 -4.43 13.05 -10.81
C LEU A 213 -4.36 12.19 -12.09
N GLY A 214 -4.42 12.82 -13.27
CA GLY A 214 -4.28 12.12 -14.55
C GLY A 214 -2.95 11.39 -14.68
N VAL A 215 -1.84 12.02 -14.26
CA VAL A 215 -0.51 11.37 -14.22
C VAL A 215 -0.50 10.19 -13.25
N GLY A 216 -1.01 10.35 -12.02
CA GLY A 216 -1.02 9.25 -11.06
C GLY A 216 -1.85 8.05 -11.50
N LEU A 217 -3.00 8.29 -12.15
CA LEU A 217 -3.86 7.23 -12.67
C LEU A 217 -3.25 6.51 -13.88
N THR A 218 -2.59 7.24 -14.78
CA THR A 218 -1.90 6.63 -15.94
C THR A 218 -0.67 5.82 -15.52
N VAL A 219 0.11 6.28 -14.55
CA VAL A 219 1.23 5.50 -14.00
C VAL A 219 0.73 4.21 -13.33
N THR A 220 -0.42 4.26 -12.65
CA THR A 220 -1.00 3.09 -12.01
C THR A 220 -1.41 2.03 -13.03
N SER A 221 -2.02 2.42 -14.15
CA SER A 221 -2.42 1.45 -15.19
C SER A 221 -1.23 0.73 -15.83
N ASP A 222 -0.06 1.38 -15.90
CA ASP A 222 1.17 0.78 -16.42
C ASP A 222 1.91 -0.08 -15.39
N GLN A 223 1.59 0.08 -14.10
CA GLN A 223 2.28 -0.58 -12.99
C GLN A 223 1.67 -1.92 -12.58
N ALA A 224 0.67 -2.47 -13.28
CA ALA A 224 0.17 -3.82 -13.02
C ALA A 224 1.34 -4.82 -13.14
N PRO A 225 1.89 -5.34 -12.02
CA PRO A 225 2.99 -6.26 -12.08
C PRO A 225 2.38 -7.64 -11.88
N ALA A 226 1.87 -8.23 -12.96
CA ALA A 226 2.10 -9.66 -13.08
C ALA A 226 3.59 -9.75 -13.39
N ALA A 227 4.42 -10.07 -12.39
CA ALA A 227 5.73 -10.64 -12.70
C ALA A 227 5.43 -11.73 -13.73
N ALA A 228 5.99 -11.63 -14.94
CA ALA A 228 5.58 -12.43 -16.10
C ALA A 228 5.39 -13.88 -15.67
N ALA A 229 4.15 -14.25 -15.36
CA ALA A 229 3.85 -15.55 -14.82
C ALA A 229 4.11 -16.50 -15.96
N VAL A 230 4.88 -17.56 -15.70
CA VAL A 230 4.97 -18.63 -16.67
C VAL A 230 3.56 -19.14 -16.84
N GLN A 231 3.02 -18.98 -18.05
CA GLN A 231 1.69 -19.47 -18.37
C GLN A 231 1.76 -20.99 -18.33
N LEU A 232 1.04 -21.58 -17.39
CA LEU A 232 1.06 -23.02 -17.22
C LEU A 232 0.22 -23.67 -18.32
N GLU A 233 0.76 -24.70 -18.97
CA GLU A 233 -0.02 -25.54 -19.89
C GLU A 233 -0.79 -26.58 -19.09
N GLN A 234 -2.09 -26.71 -19.37
CA GLN A 234 -2.91 -27.73 -18.75
C GLN A 234 -2.62 -29.10 -19.39
N ALA A 235 -2.07 -30.02 -18.60
CA ALA A 235 -1.87 -31.40 -19.01
C ALA A 235 -3.17 -32.20 -18.96
N ALA A 236 -3.21 -33.34 -19.64
CA ALA A 236 -4.34 -34.25 -19.62
C ALA A 236 -4.61 -34.74 -18.20
N SER A 237 -5.87 -34.70 -17.77
CA SER A 237 -6.33 -34.99 -16.41
C SER A 237 -7.66 -35.74 -16.47
N ASP A 238 -7.88 -36.72 -15.60
CA ASP A 238 -9.16 -37.44 -15.50
C ASP A 238 -10.25 -36.54 -14.91
N TRP A 239 -9.85 -35.57 -14.08
CA TRP A 239 -10.71 -34.53 -13.53
C TRP A 239 -10.16 -33.15 -13.89
N VAL A 240 -10.98 -32.34 -14.58
CA VAL A 240 -10.60 -31.00 -15.04
C VAL A 240 -11.17 -29.97 -14.06
N VAL A 241 -10.29 -29.24 -13.39
CA VAL A 241 -10.66 -28.12 -12.52
C VAL A 241 -11.37 -27.05 -13.35
N GLN A 242 -12.59 -26.69 -12.93
CA GLN A 242 -13.39 -25.64 -13.57
C GLN A 242 -13.20 -24.30 -12.86
N GLU A 243 -13.23 -24.32 -11.53
CA GLU A 243 -13.04 -23.17 -10.66
C GLU A 243 -12.30 -23.62 -9.39
N GLY A 244 -11.43 -22.76 -8.86
CA GLY A 244 -10.79 -23.06 -7.58
C GLY A 244 -9.96 -21.92 -7.03
N THR A 245 -9.68 -21.99 -5.74
CA THR A 245 -8.79 -21.07 -5.03
C THR A 245 -7.68 -21.87 -4.36
N LEU A 246 -6.44 -21.43 -4.59
CA LEU A 246 -5.28 -21.83 -3.81
C LEU A 246 -4.81 -20.61 -3.03
N SER A 247 -5.01 -20.63 -1.72
CA SER A 247 -4.67 -19.52 -0.84
C SER A 247 -3.62 -19.89 0.19
N ILE A 248 -2.88 -18.88 0.62
CA ILE A 248 -1.96 -18.96 1.76
C ILE A 248 -2.31 -17.90 2.79
N ASP A 249 -2.10 -18.20 4.05
CA ASP A 249 -2.17 -17.24 5.15
C ASP A 249 -0.82 -17.16 5.85
N VAL A 250 -0.34 -15.93 6.04
CA VAL A 250 0.92 -15.63 6.73
C VAL A 250 0.68 -14.57 7.79
N VAL A 251 1.33 -14.74 8.95
CA VAL A 251 1.36 -13.68 9.96
C VAL A 251 2.50 -12.71 9.66
N GLN A 252 2.18 -11.44 9.45
CA GLN A 252 3.16 -10.38 9.33
C GLN A 252 2.94 -9.32 10.41
N MET A 253 3.98 -9.08 11.21
CA MET A 253 3.94 -8.14 12.33
C MET A 253 2.72 -8.34 13.26
N GLY A 254 2.31 -9.60 13.46
CA GLY A 254 1.17 -9.98 14.29
C GLY A 254 -0.21 -9.89 13.62
N ALA A 255 -0.29 -9.50 12.34
CA ALA A 255 -1.53 -9.49 11.57
C ALA A 255 -1.52 -10.61 10.52
N SER A 256 -2.65 -11.31 10.36
CA SER A 256 -2.81 -12.26 9.25
C SER A 256 -2.91 -11.50 7.93
N VAL A 257 -2.20 -11.99 6.92
CA VAL A 257 -2.22 -11.51 5.53
C VAL A 257 -2.54 -12.72 4.66
N THR A 258 -3.65 -12.65 3.95
CA THR A 258 -4.08 -13.73 3.05
C THR A 258 -3.62 -13.43 1.64
N GLY A 259 -3.13 -14.45 0.95
CA GLY A 259 -2.75 -14.37 -0.45
C GLY A 259 -3.31 -15.50 -1.27
N THR A 260 -3.33 -15.33 -2.58
CA THR A 260 -3.82 -16.32 -3.55
C THR A 260 -2.89 -16.43 -4.73
N PHE A 261 -2.80 -17.64 -5.30
CA PHE A 261 -2.16 -17.87 -6.59
C PHE A 261 -3.21 -17.90 -7.69
N GLU A 262 -3.11 -16.98 -8.66
CA GLU A 262 -4.04 -16.89 -9.79
C GLU A 262 -3.80 -17.97 -10.87
N ASP A 263 -2.54 -18.42 -11.06
CA ASP A 263 -2.17 -19.38 -12.10
C ASP A 263 -1.57 -20.65 -11.48
N TRP A 264 -2.36 -21.73 -11.52
CA TRP A 264 -1.98 -23.08 -11.11
C TRP A 264 -2.76 -24.10 -11.94
N THR A 265 -2.16 -25.26 -12.15
CA THR A 265 -2.78 -26.40 -12.85
C THR A 265 -2.73 -27.63 -11.97
N ALA A 266 -3.69 -28.54 -12.17
CA ALA A 266 -3.72 -29.83 -11.50
C ALA A 266 -4.00 -30.94 -12.50
N VAL A 267 -3.20 -32.00 -12.42
CA VAL A 267 -3.42 -33.29 -13.05
C VAL A 267 -3.94 -34.22 -11.97
N ILE A 268 -5.15 -34.72 -12.14
CA ILE A 268 -5.90 -35.45 -11.12
C ILE A 268 -6.36 -36.77 -11.73
N ALA A 269 -5.91 -37.87 -11.16
CA ALA A 269 -6.42 -39.21 -11.41
C ALA A 269 -7.09 -39.71 -10.13
N PHE A 270 -8.41 -39.94 -10.15
CA PHE A 270 -9.17 -40.36 -8.97
C PHE A 270 -10.18 -41.45 -9.31
N ASP A 271 -10.11 -42.54 -8.57
CA ASP A 271 -10.99 -43.70 -8.60
C ASP A 271 -11.90 -43.70 -7.37
N GLU A 272 -13.21 -43.89 -7.55
CA GLU A 272 -14.17 -43.96 -6.44
C GLU A 272 -14.01 -45.24 -5.58
N ALA A 273 -13.40 -46.27 -6.14
CA ALA A 273 -13.06 -47.50 -5.45
C ALA A 273 -11.55 -47.56 -5.20
N PRO A 274 -11.11 -48.12 -4.05
CA PRO A 274 -9.69 -48.25 -3.76
C PRO A 274 -9.03 -49.18 -4.79
N ARG A 275 -7.83 -48.81 -5.21
CA ARG A 275 -6.93 -49.61 -6.03
C ARG A 275 -6.35 -50.77 -5.22
N ASP A 276 -5.65 -51.68 -5.90
CA ASP A 276 -5.05 -52.86 -5.29
C ASP A 276 -4.05 -52.54 -4.16
N ASP A 277 -3.44 -51.35 -4.18
CA ASP A 277 -2.52 -50.85 -3.16
C ASP A 277 -3.20 -50.04 -2.04
N GLY A 278 -4.54 -49.94 -2.07
CA GLY A 278 -5.34 -49.20 -1.10
C GLY A 278 -5.42 -47.69 -1.35
N THR A 279 -4.85 -47.19 -2.44
CA THR A 279 -4.91 -45.78 -2.85
C THR A 279 -6.15 -45.51 -3.69
N PHE A 280 -6.52 -44.24 -3.82
CA PHE A 280 -7.67 -43.79 -4.62
C PHE A 280 -7.26 -42.99 -5.85
N GLY A 281 -5.98 -42.69 -6.02
CA GLY A 281 -5.62 -41.67 -6.98
C GLY A 281 -4.21 -41.15 -6.86
N GLU A 282 -3.86 -40.31 -7.82
CA GLU A 282 -2.66 -39.48 -7.81
C GLU A 282 -3.05 -38.06 -8.21
N VAL A 283 -2.33 -37.09 -7.66
CA VAL A 283 -2.49 -35.68 -8.00
C VAL A 283 -1.12 -35.04 -8.17
N GLU A 284 -0.97 -34.26 -9.24
CA GLU A 284 0.18 -33.38 -9.46
C GLU A 284 -0.33 -31.96 -9.68
N VAL A 285 0.06 -31.04 -8.79
CA VAL A 285 -0.26 -29.62 -8.86
C VAL A 285 0.99 -28.85 -9.23
N THR A 286 0.89 -27.96 -10.21
CA THR A 286 1.94 -26.98 -10.54
C THR A 286 1.40 -25.59 -10.30
N VAL A 287 2.15 -24.75 -9.59
CA VAL A 287 1.78 -23.38 -9.22
C VAL A 287 2.78 -22.42 -9.81
N ALA A 288 2.33 -21.38 -10.52
CA ALA A 288 3.19 -20.31 -10.99
C ALA A 288 3.45 -19.35 -9.83
N ILE A 289 4.68 -19.30 -9.31
CA ILE A 289 5.00 -18.48 -8.13
C ILE A 289 4.77 -16.99 -8.38
N GLY A 290 5.01 -16.54 -9.62
CA GLY A 290 4.81 -15.16 -10.04
C GLY A 290 3.34 -14.70 -10.02
N SER A 291 2.37 -15.61 -9.95
CA SER A 291 0.94 -15.29 -9.87
C SER A 291 0.44 -15.06 -8.44
N LEU A 292 1.33 -15.05 -7.44
CA LEU A 292 0.95 -14.76 -6.06
C LEU A 292 0.50 -13.30 -5.93
N THR A 293 -0.65 -13.10 -5.29
CA THR A 293 -1.03 -11.83 -4.67
C THR A 293 -1.06 -12.03 -3.16
N LEU A 294 -0.34 -11.20 -2.40
CA LEU A 294 -0.21 -11.27 -0.94
C LEU A 294 -0.21 -9.84 -0.35
N GLY A 295 -1.27 -9.10 -0.65
CA GLY A 295 -1.44 -7.73 -0.19
C GLY A 295 -0.25 -6.81 -0.50
N SER A 296 0.14 -6.00 0.48
CA SER A 296 1.22 -5.01 0.34
C SER A 296 2.62 -5.62 0.24
N VAL A 297 2.76 -6.92 0.50
CA VAL A 297 4.06 -7.62 0.59
C VAL A 297 4.30 -8.62 -0.52
N THR A 298 3.41 -8.64 -1.52
CA THR A 298 3.53 -9.45 -2.74
C THR A 298 4.92 -9.38 -3.38
N SER A 299 5.48 -8.18 -3.56
CA SER A 299 6.79 -8.00 -4.19
C SER A 299 7.94 -8.50 -3.32
N GLN A 300 7.79 -8.45 -1.99
CA GLN A 300 8.76 -9.00 -1.06
C GLN A 300 8.69 -10.54 -1.07
N ALA A 301 7.47 -11.10 -1.02
CA ALA A 301 7.22 -12.54 -1.00
C ALA A 301 7.69 -13.26 -2.27
N THR A 302 7.58 -12.62 -3.43
CA THR A 302 8.05 -13.16 -4.72
C THR A 302 9.55 -12.90 -4.98
N GLY A 303 10.21 -12.08 -4.15
CA GLY A 303 11.63 -11.74 -4.28
C GLY A 303 12.59 -12.84 -3.80
N ALA A 304 13.88 -12.64 -4.06
CA ALA A 304 14.93 -13.64 -3.87
C ALA A 304 15.12 -14.16 -2.43
N GLU A 305 14.79 -13.35 -1.42
CA GLU A 305 14.85 -13.76 -0.01
C GLU A 305 13.72 -14.73 0.37
N PHE A 306 12.60 -14.67 -0.35
CA PHE A 306 11.42 -15.49 -0.10
C PHE A 306 11.25 -16.54 -1.18
N LEU A 307 10.19 -16.50 -1.99
CA LEU A 307 9.86 -17.55 -2.96
C LEU A 307 10.78 -17.52 -4.19
N ASP A 308 11.46 -16.39 -4.44
CA ASP A 308 12.43 -16.24 -5.52
C ASP A 308 11.87 -16.65 -6.89
N ALA A 309 10.74 -16.03 -7.26
CA ALA A 309 9.99 -16.34 -8.48
C ALA A 309 10.82 -16.20 -9.76
N GLY A 310 11.90 -15.42 -9.72
CA GLY A 310 12.80 -15.24 -10.86
C GLY A 310 13.71 -16.45 -11.11
N ALA A 311 14.21 -17.10 -10.05
CA ALA A 311 15.02 -18.31 -10.17
C ALA A 311 14.18 -19.59 -10.14
N PHE A 312 13.05 -19.58 -9.42
CA PHE A 312 12.14 -20.69 -9.23
C PHE A 312 10.72 -20.27 -9.64
N PRO A 313 10.40 -20.28 -10.95
CA PRO A 313 9.13 -19.76 -11.45
C PRO A 313 7.92 -20.61 -11.05
N THR A 314 8.14 -21.87 -10.66
CA THR A 314 7.09 -22.81 -10.29
C THR A 314 7.39 -23.53 -8.98
N ALA A 315 6.31 -23.93 -8.29
CA ALA A 315 6.33 -24.95 -7.24
C ALA A 315 5.45 -26.12 -7.66
N THR A 316 5.78 -27.32 -7.19
CA THR A 316 5.03 -28.54 -7.54
C THR A 316 4.68 -29.35 -6.30
N PHE A 317 3.48 -29.93 -6.28
CA PHE A 317 3.05 -30.88 -5.27
C PHE A 317 2.57 -32.15 -5.95
N ALA A 318 3.28 -33.25 -5.74
CA ALA A 318 2.93 -34.56 -6.28
C ALA A 318 2.61 -35.51 -5.13
N ALA A 319 1.43 -36.12 -5.16
CA ALA A 319 0.91 -36.92 -4.05
C ALA A 319 0.04 -38.08 -4.49
N THR A 320 -0.03 -39.08 -3.63
CA THR A 320 -0.96 -40.19 -3.75
C THR A 320 -2.16 -39.96 -2.84
N ILE A 321 -3.36 -40.24 -3.32
CA ILE A 321 -4.60 -40.06 -2.57
C ILE A 321 -4.87 -41.32 -1.75
N GLN A 322 -4.97 -41.15 -0.44
CA GLN A 322 -5.17 -42.21 0.55
C GLN A 322 -6.45 -41.96 1.36
N PRO A 323 -7.02 -42.99 2.02
CA PRO A 323 -8.14 -42.78 2.93
C PRO A 323 -7.74 -41.85 4.09
N GLY A 324 -8.60 -40.88 4.40
CA GLY A 324 -8.40 -39.96 5.52
C GLY A 324 -8.84 -40.55 6.86
N GLU A 325 -8.33 -39.99 7.96
CA GLU A 325 -8.80 -40.32 9.31
C GLU A 325 -9.91 -39.37 9.78
N ALA A 326 -9.69 -38.06 9.64
CA ALA A 326 -10.59 -37.00 10.09
C ALA A 326 -11.36 -36.32 8.95
N THR A 327 -10.86 -36.43 7.73
CA THR A 327 -11.47 -36.00 6.46
C THR A 327 -11.70 -37.22 5.58
N ASP A 328 -12.39 -37.06 4.45
CA ASP A 328 -12.64 -38.18 3.52
C ASP A 328 -11.32 -38.80 3.00
N TYR A 329 -10.36 -37.95 2.62
CA TYR A 329 -9.09 -38.37 2.01
C TYR A 329 -7.90 -37.56 2.54
N VAL A 330 -6.69 -38.07 2.28
CA VAL A 330 -5.44 -37.34 2.43
C VAL A 330 -4.60 -37.50 1.16
N ALA A 331 -4.17 -36.38 0.58
CA ALA A 331 -3.12 -36.37 -0.43
C ALA A 331 -1.76 -36.35 0.29
N ASP A 332 -1.07 -37.49 0.27
CA ASP A 332 0.20 -37.68 0.96
C ASP A 332 1.33 -37.74 -0.09
N GLY A 333 2.24 -36.78 -0.03
CA GLY A 333 3.20 -36.57 -1.11
C GLY A 333 4.33 -35.62 -0.78
N THR A 334 4.91 -35.05 -1.83
CA THR A 334 6.09 -34.17 -1.75
C THR A 334 5.76 -32.81 -2.35
N LEU A 335 6.00 -31.76 -1.56
CA LEU A 335 6.02 -30.38 -2.04
C LEU A 335 7.46 -30.02 -2.42
N THR A 336 7.65 -29.56 -3.66
CA THR A 336 8.89 -28.97 -4.14
C THR A 336 8.72 -27.46 -4.21
N LEU A 337 9.46 -26.74 -3.38
CA LEU A 337 9.47 -25.29 -3.35
C LEU A 337 10.91 -24.80 -3.27
N ARG A 338 11.30 -23.87 -4.17
CA ARG A 338 12.69 -23.40 -4.34
C ARG A 338 13.71 -24.53 -4.55
N GLY A 339 13.30 -25.59 -5.23
CA GLY A 339 14.14 -26.77 -5.45
C GLY A 339 14.41 -27.60 -4.18
N VAL A 340 13.74 -27.30 -3.07
CA VAL A 340 13.76 -28.11 -1.84
C VAL A 340 12.50 -28.98 -1.82
N GLU A 341 12.70 -30.28 -1.61
CA GLU A 341 11.63 -31.28 -1.52
C GLU A 341 11.34 -31.60 -0.05
N MET A 342 10.08 -31.45 0.36
CA MET A 342 9.63 -31.80 1.71
C MET A 342 8.33 -32.62 1.65
N PRO A 343 8.14 -33.58 2.57
CA PRO A 343 6.87 -34.29 2.67
C PRO A 343 5.76 -33.33 3.08
N LEU A 344 4.61 -33.44 2.44
CA LEU A 344 3.41 -32.67 2.76
C LEU A 344 2.20 -33.59 2.73
N ARG A 345 1.38 -33.49 3.78
CA ARG A 345 0.08 -34.16 3.87
C ARG A 345 -1.01 -33.11 3.79
N LEU A 346 -1.91 -33.27 2.82
CA LEU A 346 -3.07 -32.41 2.63
C LEU A 346 -4.34 -33.23 2.88
N PRO A 347 -4.92 -33.18 4.09
CA PRO A 347 -6.26 -33.71 4.32
C PRO A 347 -7.30 -32.88 3.56
N PHE A 348 -8.28 -33.54 2.96
CA PHE A 348 -9.37 -32.89 2.24
C PHE A 348 -10.68 -33.68 2.28
N ASP A 349 -11.79 -32.94 2.22
CA ASP A 349 -13.13 -33.48 2.04
C ASP A 349 -13.50 -33.46 0.55
N LEU A 350 -14.24 -34.47 0.09
CA LEU A 350 -14.66 -34.63 -1.29
C LEU A 350 -16.14 -34.96 -1.37
N THR A 351 -16.92 -34.10 -2.03
CA THR A 351 -18.30 -34.38 -2.39
C THR A 351 -18.41 -34.65 -3.89
N LEU A 352 -19.02 -35.78 -4.25
CA LEU A 352 -19.30 -36.16 -5.63
C LEU A 352 -20.81 -36.03 -5.93
N ASP A 353 -21.15 -35.30 -7.00
CA ASP A 353 -22.49 -35.22 -7.57
C ASP A 353 -22.42 -35.55 -9.08
N GLY A 354 -22.60 -36.82 -9.40
CA GLY A 354 -22.40 -37.34 -10.75
C GLY A 354 -20.97 -37.13 -11.23
N ASP A 355 -20.80 -36.34 -12.29
CA ASP A 355 -19.50 -36.01 -12.87
C ASP A 355 -18.87 -34.73 -12.29
N THR A 356 -19.42 -34.19 -11.19
CA THR A 356 -18.90 -32.99 -10.52
C THR A 356 -18.30 -33.37 -9.16
N ALA A 357 -17.08 -32.93 -8.91
CA ALA A 357 -16.36 -33.08 -7.65
C ALA A 357 -16.14 -31.71 -6.99
N THR A 358 -16.49 -31.59 -5.71
CA THR A 358 -16.21 -30.41 -4.89
C THR A 358 -15.22 -30.81 -3.79
N VAL A 359 -14.10 -30.11 -3.70
CA VAL A 359 -13.00 -30.39 -2.78
C VAL A 359 -12.71 -29.20 -1.89
N THR A 360 -12.51 -29.46 -0.59
CA THR A 360 -11.97 -28.47 0.36
C THR A 360 -10.90 -29.12 1.23
N GLY A 361 -9.73 -28.50 1.32
CA GLY A 361 -8.61 -29.02 2.12
C GLY A 361 -7.75 -27.91 2.70
N ASN A 362 -7.06 -28.23 3.79
CA ASN A 362 -6.10 -27.32 4.41
C ASN A 362 -4.89 -28.07 4.97
N THR A 363 -3.76 -27.38 5.03
CA THR A 363 -2.53 -27.87 5.63
C THR A 363 -1.66 -26.69 6.01
N ALA A 364 -0.51 -26.94 6.61
CA ALA A 364 0.45 -25.91 6.97
C ALA A 364 1.88 -26.38 6.71
N VAL A 365 2.76 -25.45 6.38
CA VAL A 365 4.18 -25.70 6.18
C VAL A 365 5.02 -24.71 6.98
N GLU A 366 6.22 -25.12 7.37
CA GLU A 366 7.21 -24.21 7.95
C GLU A 366 8.09 -23.65 6.83
N ARG A 367 8.04 -22.34 6.60
CA ARG A 367 8.75 -21.72 5.46
C ARG A 367 10.28 -21.93 5.51
N LEU A 368 10.84 -22.03 6.72
CA LEU A 368 12.27 -22.21 6.90
C LEU A 368 12.77 -23.59 6.45
N ASP A 369 11.90 -24.61 6.43
CA ASP A 369 12.25 -25.94 5.92
C ASP A 369 12.59 -25.90 4.42
N PHE A 370 12.01 -24.95 3.68
CA PHE A 370 12.29 -24.68 2.26
C PHE A 370 13.35 -23.59 2.04
N GLY A 371 13.99 -23.11 3.11
CA GLY A 371 14.93 -21.99 3.04
C GLY A 371 14.27 -20.66 2.65
N VAL A 372 12.96 -20.50 2.86
CA VAL A 372 12.22 -19.27 2.52
C VAL A 372 12.30 -18.27 3.67
N GLY A 373 12.91 -17.11 3.42
CA GLY A 373 13.04 -16.03 4.40
C GLY A 373 14.06 -16.33 5.52
N THR A 374 15.20 -16.93 5.20
CA THR A 374 16.24 -17.30 6.19
C THR A 374 16.80 -16.12 6.99
N ALA A 375 16.74 -14.90 6.43
CA ALA A 375 17.12 -13.68 7.15
C ALA A 375 16.08 -13.24 8.21
N TYR A 376 14.96 -13.97 8.28
CA TYR A 376 13.89 -13.86 9.26
C TYR A 376 13.77 -15.17 10.04
N PRO A 377 14.71 -15.47 10.96
CA PRO A 377 14.81 -16.79 11.59
C PRO A 377 13.76 -17.04 12.68
N ASP A 378 13.00 -16.02 13.09
CA ASP A 378 11.98 -16.11 14.13
C ASP A 378 10.66 -15.48 13.69
N ALA A 379 9.61 -15.70 14.48
CA ALA A 379 8.24 -15.26 14.21
C ALA A 379 7.96 -13.80 14.61
N SER A 380 9.00 -12.97 14.88
CA SER A 380 8.80 -11.62 15.42
C SER A 380 8.11 -10.69 14.42
N ASN A 381 8.57 -10.68 13.16
CA ASN A 381 7.97 -9.86 12.11
C ASN A 381 7.36 -10.68 10.97
N VAL A 382 7.82 -11.91 10.73
CA VAL A 382 7.29 -12.81 9.70
C VAL A 382 7.09 -14.20 10.29
N GLY A 383 5.84 -14.65 10.37
CA GLY A 383 5.47 -15.96 10.89
C GLY A 383 6.22 -17.09 10.20
N LEU A 384 6.52 -18.15 10.95
CA LEU A 384 7.26 -19.31 10.45
C LEU A 384 6.34 -20.26 9.69
N THR A 385 5.17 -20.52 10.27
CA THR A 385 4.11 -21.32 9.67
C THR A 385 3.37 -20.52 8.59
N VAL A 386 3.14 -21.18 7.46
CA VAL A 386 2.29 -20.71 6.36
C VAL A 386 1.14 -21.70 6.24
N ASP A 387 -0.07 -21.24 6.49
CA ASP A 387 -1.26 -22.06 6.27
C ASP A 387 -1.58 -22.06 4.77
N ILE A 388 -1.96 -23.21 4.24
CA ILE A 388 -2.33 -23.42 2.84
C ILE A 388 -3.76 -23.95 2.83
N ALA A 389 -4.62 -23.33 2.02
CA ALA A 389 -5.99 -23.79 1.82
C ALA A 389 -6.29 -23.94 0.33
N VAL A 390 -7.04 -24.99 0.01
CA VAL A 390 -7.54 -25.27 -1.34
C VAL A 390 -9.04 -25.48 -1.29
N ALA A 391 -9.75 -24.87 -2.24
CA ALA A 391 -11.14 -25.15 -2.51
C ALA A 391 -11.35 -25.16 -4.02
N LEU A 392 -11.92 -26.23 -4.59
CA LEU A 392 -12.11 -26.33 -6.04
C LEU A 392 -13.34 -27.14 -6.41
N THR A 393 -13.82 -26.90 -7.63
CA THR A 393 -14.79 -27.73 -8.34
C THR A 393 -14.12 -28.29 -9.59
N ALA A 394 -14.21 -29.59 -9.80
CA ALA A 394 -13.71 -30.27 -11.00
C ALA A 394 -14.80 -31.11 -11.65
N THR A 395 -14.69 -31.32 -12.96
CA THR A 395 -15.57 -32.21 -13.71
C THR A 395 -14.79 -33.36 -14.31
N ARG A 396 -15.39 -34.55 -14.36
CA ARG A 396 -14.78 -35.71 -15.02
C ARG A 396 -14.54 -35.40 -16.50
N ALA A 397 -13.36 -35.75 -17.00
CA ALA A 397 -13.03 -35.63 -18.41
C ALA A 397 -13.96 -36.54 -19.25
N PRO A 398 -14.37 -36.09 -20.46
CA PRO A 398 -15.31 -36.81 -21.32
C PRO A 398 -14.77 -38.09 -21.96
#